data_AF-A0A6J6L7X3-F1
#
_entry.id   AF-A0A6J6L7X3-F1
#
_cell.length_a   1.000
_cell.length_b   1.000
_cell.length_c   1.000
_cell.angle_alpha   90.00
_cell.angle_beta   90.00
_cell.angle_gamma   90.00
#
_symmetry.space_group_name_H-M   'P 1'
#
loop_
_entity.id
_entity.type
_entity.pdbx_description
1 polymer ?
#
loop_
_entity_poly.entity_id
_entity_poly.type
_entity_poly.pdbx_seq_one_letter_code
_entity_poly.pdbx_strand_id
1 'polypeptide(L)'
;MNERLQSDPELSGAYQAAHLDYEAARDAVARELNLQVPELIGTTAGGMPDRVKCLHSLIAHSLAAGEGVNPLGDEALAKLPKWWLSKPCSEIANLLEQS
;
A
#
# COMPACT_ATOMS: atom_id res chain seq x y z
N MET A 1 -2.09 -13.76 -6.23
CA MET A 1 -1.02 -12.77 -5.99
C MET A 1 0.17 -13.40 -5.27
N ASN A 2 0.00 -14.02 -4.10
CA ASN A 2 1.11 -14.68 -3.37
C ASN A 2 1.89 -15.71 -4.21
N GLU A 3 1.21 -16.59 -4.95
CA GLU A 3 1.88 -17.59 -5.80
C GLU A 3 2.77 -16.94 -6.87
N ARG A 4 2.26 -15.93 -7.58
CA ARG A 4 3.01 -15.16 -8.58
C ARG A 4 4.24 -14.51 -7.95
N LEU A 5 4.11 -13.93 -6.76
CA LEU A 5 5.21 -13.28 -6.07
C LEU A 5 6.37 -14.26 -5.79
N GLN A 6 6.09 -15.55 -5.58
CA GLN A 6 7.12 -16.56 -5.35
C GLN A 6 7.76 -17.09 -6.65
N SER A 7 7.05 -17.01 -7.76
CA SER A 7 7.49 -17.62 -9.04
C SER A 7 8.02 -16.62 -10.06
N ASP A 8 7.71 -15.33 -9.89
CA ASP A 8 8.03 -14.25 -10.84
C ASP A 8 9.09 -13.31 -10.22
N PRO A 9 10.37 -13.44 -10.64
CA PRO A 9 11.45 -12.63 -10.10
C PRO A 9 11.31 -11.14 -10.39
N GLU A 10 10.69 -10.77 -11.52
CA GLU A 10 10.50 -9.36 -11.89
C GLU A 10 9.46 -8.72 -10.97
N LEU A 11 8.33 -9.41 -10.77
CA LEU A 11 7.31 -8.98 -9.81
C LEU A 11 7.88 -8.89 -8.39
N SER A 12 8.65 -9.89 -7.96
CA SER A 12 9.30 -9.89 -6.64
C SER A 12 10.28 -8.73 -6.50
N GLY A 13 11.07 -8.42 -7.54
CA GLY A 13 11.99 -7.29 -7.54
C GLY A 13 11.28 -5.95 -7.46
N ALA A 14 10.21 -5.76 -8.24
CA ALA A 14 9.39 -4.55 -8.19
C ALA A 14 8.71 -4.37 -6.83
N TYR A 15 8.20 -5.45 -6.24
CA TYR A 15 7.56 -5.42 -4.92
C TYR A 15 8.57 -5.19 -3.78
N GLN A 16 9.81 -5.68 -3.91
CA GLN A 16 10.93 -5.32 -3.03
C GLN A 16 11.32 -3.84 -3.17
N ALA A 17 11.32 -3.29 -4.38
CA ALA A 17 11.58 -1.87 -4.58
C ALA A 17 10.48 -1.01 -3.91
N ALA A 18 9.21 -1.40 -4.05
CA ALA A 18 8.08 -0.76 -3.38
C ALA A 18 8.23 -0.78 -1.85
N HIS A 19 8.71 -1.88 -1.30
CA HIS A 19 9.01 -2.00 0.13
C HIS A 19 10.06 -0.97 0.59
N LEU A 20 11.17 -0.86 -0.14
CA LEU A 20 12.26 0.07 0.19
C LEU A 20 11.81 1.53 0.04
N ASP A 21 11.00 1.84 -0.97
CA ASP A 21 10.42 3.16 -1.17
C ASP A 21 9.50 3.55 0.01
N TYR A 22 8.64 2.63 0.45
CA TYR A 22 7.82 2.83 1.65
C TYR A 22 8.66 3.14 2.89
N GLU A 23 9.71 2.35 3.14
CA GLU A 23 10.60 2.59 4.29
C GLU A 23 11.28 3.94 4.20
N ALA A 24 11.80 4.30 3.02
CA ALA A 24 12.46 5.59 2.80
C ALA A 24 11.50 6.77 3.06
N ALA A 25 10.25 6.69 2.57
CA ALA A 25 9.23 7.71 2.77
C ALA A 25 8.86 7.85 4.26
N ARG A 26 8.64 6.73 4.95
CA ARG A 26 8.35 6.70 6.40
C ARG A 26 9.49 7.29 7.20
N ASP A 27 10.72 6.87 6.91
CA ASP A 27 11.91 7.26 7.66
C ASP A 27 12.27 8.74 7.42
N ALA A 28 11.90 9.32 6.28
CA ALA A 28 11.97 10.76 6.06
C ALA A 28 11.05 11.53 7.03
N VAL A 29 9.79 11.11 7.16
CA VAL A 29 8.84 11.72 8.10
C VAL A 29 9.27 11.52 9.56
N ALA A 30 9.76 10.32 9.90
CA ALA A 30 10.24 10.04 11.25
C ALA A 30 11.40 10.97 11.64
N ARG A 31 12.33 11.25 10.72
CA ARG A 31 13.43 12.20 10.95
C ARG A 31 12.92 13.63 11.13
N GLU A 32 11.99 14.08 10.31
CA GLU A 32 11.38 15.41 10.43
C GLU A 32 10.72 15.61 11.80
N LEU A 33 10.05 14.57 12.31
CA LEU A 33 9.34 14.60 13.58
C LEU A 33 10.22 14.19 14.78
N ASN A 34 11.50 13.89 14.57
CA ASN A 34 12.42 13.35 15.59
C ASN A 34 11.83 12.12 16.33
N LEU A 35 11.25 11.20 15.58
CA LEU A 35 10.64 9.96 16.05
C LEU A 35 11.54 8.76 15.76
N GLN A 36 11.49 7.76 16.63
CA GLN A 36 12.07 6.44 16.41
C GLN A 36 11.04 5.37 16.79
N VAL A 37 10.85 4.39 15.90
CA VAL A 37 9.93 3.25 16.13
C VAL A 37 10.62 1.96 15.67
N PRO A 38 11.52 1.39 16.48
CA PRO A 38 12.28 0.18 16.12
C PRO A 38 11.41 -1.02 15.76
N GLU A 39 10.19 -1.09 16.30
CA GLU A 39 9.22 -2.16 16.06
C GLU A 39 8.75 -2.24 14.60
N LEU A 40 8.98 -1.19 13.80
CA LEU A 40 8.56 -1.12 12.40
C LEU A 40 9.68 -1.44 11.39
N ILE A 41 10.89 -1.74 11.84
CA ILE A 41 12.03 -2.05 10.96
C ILE A 41 11.69 -3.28 10.09
N GLY A 42 11.85 -3.16 8.76
CA GLY A 42 11.54 -4.22 7.80
C GLY A 42 10.05 -4.53 7.65
N THR A 43 9.18 -3.77 8.33
CA THR A 43 7.72 -3.96 8.27
C THR A 43 7.08 -2.80 7.54
N THR A 44 6.33 -3.12 6.48
CA THR A 44 5.68 -2.13 5.60
C THR A 44 4.28 -2.61 5.18
N ALA A 45 3.63 -1.85 4.29
CA ALA A 45 2.24 -2.08 3.92
C ALA A 45 1.97 -3.51 3.42
N GLY A 46 0.86 -4.10 3.87
CA GLY A 46 0.28 -5.30 3.27
C GLY A 46 1.13 -6.57 3.34
N GLY A 47 2.17 -6.63 4.17
CA GLY A 47 3.05 -7.80 4.30
C GLY A 47 4.23 -7.82 3.32
N MET A 48 4.51 -6.70 2.65
CA MET A 48 5.73 -6.50 1.87
C MET A 48 7.00 -6.79 2.69
N PRO A 49 8.07 -7.33 2.06
CA PRO A 49 8.17 -7.66 0.63
C PRO A 49 7.82 -9.11 0.29
N ASP A 50 7.73 -10.02 1.26
CA ASP A 50 7.73 -11.46 0.96
C ASP A 50 6.33 -12.04 0.70
N ARG A 51 5.28 -11.32 1.06
CA ARG A 51 3.90 -11.81 0.95
C ARG A 51 2.88 -10.71 0.74
N VAL A 52 1.70 -11.13 0.34
CA VAL A 52 0.48 -10.33 0.25
C VAL A 52 -0.45 -10.77 1.37
N LYS A 53 -0.57 -9.94 2.40
CA LYS A 53 -1.49 -10.12 3.54
C LYS A 53 -2.82 -9.44 3.29
N CYS A 54 -2.83 -8.11 3.19
CA CYS A 54 -4.07 -7.34 3.11
C CYS A 54 -4.02 -6.31 1.96
N LEU A 55 -4.93 -6.47 1.01
CA LEU A 55 -4.94 -5.69 -0.23
C LEU A 55 -5.22 -4.20 -0.01
N HIS A 56 -6.06 -3.86 0.99
CA HIS A 56 -6.37 -2.45 1.28
C HIS A 56 -5.12 -1.64 1.64
N SER A 57 -4.15 -2.24 2.35
CA SER A 57 -2.88 -1.57 2.66
C SER A 57 -2.00 -1.40 1.43
N LEU A 58 -2.01 -2.34 0.49
CA LEU A 58 -1.26 -2.20 -0.77
C LEU A 58 -1.86 -1.12 -1.66
N ILE A 59 -3.20 -1.06 -1.73
CA ILE A 59 -3.94 0.00 -2.43
C ILE A 59 -3.60 1.36 -1.82
N ALA A 60 -3.62 1.48 -0.49
CA ALA A 60 -3.25 2.72 0.19
C ALA A 60 -1.82 3.15 -0.14
N HIS A 61 -0.87 2.21 -0.21
CA HIS A 61 0.50 2.51 -0.63
C HIS A 61 0.56 3.00 -2.08
N SER A 62 -0.09 2.30 -3.03
CA SER A 62 -0.18 2.74 -4.43
C SER A 62 -0.74 4.15 -4.59
N LEU A 63 -1.82 4.46 -3.86
CA LEU A 63 -2.42 5.79 -3.90
C LEU A 63 -1.49 6.88 -3.35
N ALA A 64 -0.66 6.55 -2.37
CA ALA A 64 0.27 7.49 -1.75
C ALA A 64 1.57 7.68 -2.56
N ALA A 65 2.14 6.60 -3.08
CA ALA A 65 3.42 6.60 -3.78
C ALA A 65 3.30 6.89 -5.29
N GLY A 66 2.13 6.61 -5.87
CA GLY A 66 1.85 6.77 -7.29
C GLY A 66 1.76 5.45 -8.05
N GLU A 67 1.13 5.51 -9.22
CA GLU A 67 0.98 4.37 -10.13
C GLU A 67 2.34 3.83 -10.58
N GLY A 68 2.48 2.50 -10.60
CA GLY A 68 3.69 1.80 -11.00
C GLY A 68 4.66 1.52 -9.86
N VAL A 69 4.52 2.18 -8.70
CA VAL A 69 5.41 1.94 -7.55
C VAL A 69 5.11 0.61 -6.89
N ASN A 70 3.83 0.28 -6.67
CA ASN A 70 3.42 -0.98 -6.05
C ASN A 70 2.53 -1.77 -7.03
N PRO A 71 3.11 -2.68 -7.84
CA PRO A 71 2.36 -3.34 -8.93
C PRO A 71 1.16 -4.16 -8.43
N LEU A 72 1.25 -4.72 -7.22
CA LEU A 72 0.14 -5.49 -6.62
C LEU A 72 -0.92 -4.60 -5.99
N GLY A 73 -0.53 -3.43 -5.47
CA GLY A 73 -1.46 -2.39 -5.04
C GLY A 73 -2.24 -1.82 -6.22
N ASP A 74 -1.57 -1.59 -7.35
CA ASP A 74 -2.19 -1.07 -8.58
C ASP A 74 -3.14 -2.10 -9.19
N GLU A 75 -2.74 -3.37 -9.26
CA GLU A 75 -3.61 -4.46 -9.70
C GLU A 75 -4.86 -4.57 -8.81
N ALA A 76 -4.69 -4.43 -7.49
CA ALA A 76 -5.80 -4.47 -6.55
C ALA A 76 -6.73 -3.26 -6.71
N LEU A 77 -6.17 -2.05 -6.89
CA LEU A 77 -6.92 -0.82 -7.12
C LEU A 77 -7.73 -0.89 -8.42
N ALA A 78 -7.13 -1.39 -9.50
CA ALA A 78 -7.78 -1.54 -10.80
C ALA A 78 -8.97 -2.51 -10.77
N LYS A 79 -8.98 -3.46 -9.83
CA LYS A 79 -10.09 -4.41 -9.63
C LYS A 79 -11.24 -3.85 -8.81
N LEU A 80 -11.04 -2.75 -8.09
CA LEU A 80 -12.11 -2.16 -7.30
C LEU A 80 -13.16 -1.52 -8.21
N PRO A 81 -14.47 -1.68 -7.90
CA PRO A 81 -15.48 -0.83 -8.50
C PRO A 81 -15.19 0.62 -8.12
N LYS A 82 -15.47 1.57 -9.02
CA LYS A 82 -15.28 3.00 -8.77
C LYS A 82 -16.36 3.58 -7.85
N TRP A 83 -16.63 2.92 -6.72
CA TRP A 83 -17.67 3.28 -5.76
C TRP A 83 -17.47 4.71 -5.25
N TRP A 84 -16.22 5.16 -5.14
CA TRP A 84 -15.85 6.51 -4.72
C TRP A 84 -16.32 7.61 -5.69
N LEU A 85 -16.66 7.28 -6.94
CA LEU A 85 -17.32 8.24 -7.84
C LEU A 85 -18.77 8.50 -7.45
N SER A 86 -19.45 7.49 -6.91
CA SER A 86 -20.87 7.57 -6.52
C SER A 86 -21.07 7.93 -5.05
N LYS A 87 -20.15 7.51 -4.17
CA LYS A 87 -20.15 7.78 -2.73
C LYS A 87 -18.72 8.04 -2.25
N PRO A 88 -18.11 9.18 -2.59
CA PRO A 88 -16.76 9.51 -2.13
C PRO A 88 -16.73 9.62 -0.60
N CYS A 89 -15.63 9.17 0.00
CA CYS A 89 -15.40 9.27 1.44
C CYS A 89 -15.12 10.70 1.93
N SER A 90 -14.89 11.65 1.02
CA SER A 90 -14.77 13.08 1.33
C SER A 90 -16.10 13.73 1.69
N GLU A 91 -17.21 13.12 1.30
CA GLU A 91 -18.56 13.61 1.62
C GLU A 91 -19.00 12.98 2.94
N ILE A 92 -19.01 13.76 4.02
CA ILE A 92 -19.34 13.30 5.38
C ILE A 92 -20.70 12.60 5.42
N ALA A 93 -21.68 13.07 4.63
CA ALA A 93 -23.00 12.44 4.53
C ALA A 93 -22.95 10.95 4.11
N ASN A 94 -21.95 10.55 3.32
CA ASN A 94 -21.77 9.15 2.91
C ASN A 94 -21.20 8.25 4.02
N LEU A 95 -20.65 8.83 5.10
CA LEU A 95 -20.08 8.12 6.24
C LEU A 95 -21.07 7.97 7.40
N LEU A 96 -22.18 8.72 7.38
CA LEU A 96 -23.15 8.78 8.47
C LEU A 96 -24.31 7.78 8.32
N GLU A 97 -24.37 7.01 7.23
CA GLU A 97 -25.38 5.97 7.03
C GLU A 97 -24.76 4.56 7.07
N GLN A 98 -24.89 3.88 8.22
CA GLN A 98 -25.58 2.58 8.37
C GLN A 98 -25.33 1.99 9.78
N SER A 99 -26.33 2.17 10.66
CA SER A 99 -26.75 1.15 11.63
C SER A 99 -28.01 0.48 11.10
#